data_AF-A0A0B1SJE2-F1
#
_entry.id   AF-A0A0B1SJE2-F1
#
_cell.length_a   1.000
_cell.length_b   1.000
_cell.length_c   1.000
_cell.angle_alpha   90.00
_cell.angle_beta   90.00
_cell.angle_gamma   90.00
#
_symmetry.space_group_name_H-M   'P 1'
#
loop_
_entity.id
_entity.type
_entity.pdbx_description
1 polymer ?
#
loop_
_entity_poly.entity_id
_entity_poly.type
_entity_poly.pdbx_seq_one_letter_code
_entity_poly.pdbx_strand_id
1 'polypeptide(L)'
;MDYDYNFSRDNKDRQCVAAYRIWNGKVNRFFVPKSGVSFQNMNNGIHLKVRNVQFGARTNGRVDVVLLGRMNGQIKARANVANLDIKLKWNDFKFVPTVRMNSNVRIEFTNTLKRLDFLKSKLQNMITSKVNSEVPKMIVALVRNEVNPRLQKLKQKLISMGYKNCSIEWTTQKNTLRVTFKPKSTKGTVAPVTPIDNMVCVNASVEVGKEVAPTTPKPAPAQKGIDINCVNQKFKCQKGNCTACTDIDITYLSQGCTAKNQKCWQNFPF
;
A
#
# COMPACT_ATOMS: atom_id res chain seq x y z
N MET A 1 18.00 0.98 13.31
CA MET A 1 17.86 -0.48 13.49
C MET A 1 19.19 -1.08 13.09
N ASP A 2 20.04 -1.36 14.08
CA ASP A 2 21.21 -2.20 13.90
C ASP A 2 20.73 -3.65 13.99
N TYR A 3 20.98 -4.43 12.95
CA TYR A 3 20.69 -5.85 12.95
C TYR A 3 22.04 -6.57 12.91
N ASP A 4 22.52 -7.01 14.08
CA ASP A 4 23.60 -7.99 14.17
C ASP A 4 23.00 -9.37 13.89
N TYR A 5 23.10 -9.81 12.64
CA TYR A 5 22.87 -11.21 12.32
C TYR A 5 24.25 -11.90 12.33
N ASN A 6 24.41 -12.95 13.13
CA ASN A 6 25.54 -13.86 12.99
C ASN A 6 25.11 -14.98 12.04
N PHE A 7 25.57 -14.96 10.79
CA PHE A 7 25.33 -16.08 9.86
C PHE A 7 26.41 -17.14 10.08
N SER A 8 26.29 -17.94 11.13
CA SER A 8 27.04 -19.19 11.23
C SER A 8 26.22 -20.27 10.52
N ARG A 9 26.68 -20.69 9.34
CA ARG A 9 26.19 -21.94 8.73
C ARG A 9 27.28 -22.97 8.97
N ASP A 10 27.05 -23.84 9.94
CA ASP A 10 27.83 -25.06 10.14
C ASP A 10 27.66 -25.95 8.90
N ASN A 11 28.52 -25.74 7.92
CA ASN A 11 28.89 -26.77 6.96
C ASN A 11 30.22 -27.31 7.46
N LYS A 12 30.21 -28.54 7.97
CA LYS A 12 31.31 -29.19 8.70
C LYS A 12 32.66 -29.30 7.97
N ASP A 13 32.81 -28.80 6.74
CA ASP A 13 34.06 -28.95 5.97
C ASP A 13 34.69 -27.67 5.39
N ARG A 14 34.17 -26.45 5.63
CA ARG A 14 34.91 -25.20 5.31
C ARG A 14 34.54 -24.05 6.25
N GLN A 15 35.36 -23.82 7.28
CA GLN A 15 35.25 -22.68 8.20
C GLN A 15 35.65 -21.37 7.50
N CYS A 16 34.74 -20.79 6.72
CA CYS A 16 34.84 -19.37 6.36
C CYS A 16 34.29 -18.55 7.54
N VAL A 17 35.13 -18.28 8.55
CA VAL A 17 34.78 -17.37 9.65
C VAL A 17 34.70 -15.96 9.07
N ALA A 18 33.48 -15.49 8.80
CA ALA A 18 33.22 -14.15 8.29
C ALA A 18 32.37 -13.40 9.32
N ALA A 19 32.94 -12.34 9.90
CA ALA A 19 32.17 -11.41 10.73
C ALA A 19 31.60 -10.31 9.82
N TYR A 20 30.36 -9.90 10.04
CA TYR A 20 29.79 -8.79 9.30
C TYR A 20 28.98 -7.86 10.18
N ARG A 21 28.90 -6.61 9.75
CA ARG A 21 28.10 -5.55 10.37
C ARG A 21 27.35 -4.80 9.29
N ILE A 22 26.07 -4.56 9.50
CA ILE A 22 25.21 -3.77 8.61
C ILE A 22 24.54 -2.68 9.43
N TRP A 23 24.67 -1.42 9.00
CA TRP A 23 24.13 -0.27 9.75
C TRP A 23 23.66 0.85 8.82
N ASN A 24 22.90 1.79 9.37
CA ASN A 24 22.39 2.96 8.66
C ASN A 24 21.55 2.63 7.41
N GLY A 25 20.78 1.54 7.47
CA GLY A 25 19.82 1.16 6.43
C GLY A 25 18.75 2.24 6.21
N LYS A 26 18.52 2.63 4.95
CA LYS A 26 17.52 3.63 4.55
C LYS A 26 16.84 3.23 3.25
N VAL A 27 15.51 3.35 3.20
CA VAL A 27 14.76 3.39 1.94
C VAL A 27 14.97 4.76 1.33
N ASN A 28 15.52 4.81 0.12
CA ASN A 28 15.82 6.06 -0.58
C ASN A 28 14.98 6.26 -1.85
N ARG A 29 14.18 5.26 -2.22
CA ARG A 29 13.24 5.35 -3.34
C ARG A 29 12.03 4.46 -3.05
N PHE A 30 10.85 5.01 -3.21
CA PHE A 30 9.60 4.26 -3.32
C PHE A 30 8.67 5.06 -4.22
N PHE A 31 8.20 4.45 -5.31
CA PHE A 31 7.37 5.12 -6.28
C PHE A 31 6.43 4.12 -6.94
N VAL A 32 5.15 4.50 -7.05
CA VAL A 32 4.11 3.76 -7.76
C VAL A 32 3.61 4.65 -8.88
N PRO A 33 3.87 4.32 -10.16
CA PRO A 33 3.37 5.14 -11.26
C PRO A 33 1.84 5.03 -11.34
N LYS A 34 1.15 6.16 -11.56
CA LYS A 34 -0.31 6.18 -11.72
C LYS A 34 -0.79 5.21 -12.81
N SER A 35 -0.09 5.19 -13.95
CA SER A 35 -0.37 4.27 -15.07
C SER A 35 -0.14 2.79 -14.73
N GLY A 36 0.58 2.49 -13.65
CA GLY A 36 0.77 1.13 -13.14
C GLY A 36 -0.38 0.62 -12.30
N VAL A 37 -1.32 1.48 -11.89
CA VAL A 37 -2.46 1.11 -11.03
C VAL A 37 -3.68 0.79 -11.87
N SER A 38 -4.25 -0.40 -11.69
CA SER A 38 -5.51 -0.76 -12.33
C SER A 38 -6.43 -1.61 -11.47
N PHE A 39 -7.73 -1.48 -11.74
CA PHE A 39 -8.80 -2.17 -11.03
C PHE A 39 -9.61 -3.05 -11.98
N GLN A 40 -9.88 -4.28 -11.56
CA GLN A 40 -10.74 -5.22 -12.30
C GLN A 40 -11.83 -5.77 -11.37
N ASN A 41 -13.04 -5.91 -11.90
CA ASN A 41 -14.12 -6.59 -11.20
C ASN A 41 -13.77 -8.07 -10.96
N MET A 42 -14.18 -8.58 -9.80
CA MET A 42 -14.22 -10.00 -9.49
C MET A 42 -15.60 -10.34 -8.94
N ASN A 43 -16.00 -11.62 -9.00
CA ASN A 43 -17.17 -12.06 -8.25
C ASN A 43 -16.94 -11.81 -6.75
N ASN A 44 -17.78 -10.96 -6.14
CA ASN A 44 -17.68 -10.50 -4.75
C ASN A 44 -16.30 -9.93 -4.37
N GLY A 45 -15.67 -9.16 -5.26
CA GLY A 45 -14.38 -8.57 -4.98
C GLY A 45 -13.86 -7.60 -6.04
N ILE A 46 -12.75 -6.96 -5.71
CA ILE A 46 -11.94 -6.18 -6.65
C ILE A 46 -10.54 -6.77 -6.71
N HIS A 47 -10.00 -6.81 -7.93
CA HIS A 47 -8.60 -7.07 -8.18
C HIS A 47 -7.89 -5.75 -8.47
N LEU A 48 -7.07 -5.31 -7.52
CA LEU A 48 -6.13 -4.21 -7.68
C LEU A 48 -4.79 -4.77 -8.20
N LYS A 49 -4.37 -4.32 -9.38
CA LYS A 49 -3.05 -4.61 -9.94
C LYS A 49 -2.21 -3.35 -9.87
N VAL A 50 -1.04 -3.46 -9.23
CA VAL A 50 -0.06 -2.38 -9.16
C VAL A 50 1.22 -2.84 -9.83
N ARG A 51 1.53 -2.26 -10.98
CA ARG A 51 2.64 -2.63 -11.85
C ARG A 51 3.72 -1.56 -11.83
N ASN A 52 4.93 -1.96 -12.19
CA ASN A 52 6.08 -1.05 -12.31
C ASN A 52 6.40 -0.27 -11.02
N VAL A 53 6.16 -0.89 -9.86
CA VAL A 53 6.56 -0.33 -8.57
C VAL A 53 8.08 -0.26 -8.53
N GLN A 54 8.61 0.90 -8.15
CA GLN A 54 10.04 1.14 -8.04
C GLN A 54 10.39 1.35 -6.58
N PHE A 55 11.36 0.60 -6.07
CA PHE A 55 11.88 0.81 -4.73
C PHE A 55 13.39 0.65 -4.66
N GLY A 56 13.99 1.35 -3.70
CA GLY A 56 15.41 1.39 -3.48
C GLY A 56 15.71 1.50 -1.99
N ALA A 57 16.67 0.70 -1.54
CA ALA A 57 17.23 0.79 -0.22
C ALA A 57 18.75 0.78 -0.30
N ARG A 58 19.40 1.46 0.65
CA ARG A 58 20.85 1.46 0.83
C ARG A 58 21.19 1.23 2.29
N THR A 59 22.27 0.52 2.53
CA THR A 59 22.82 0.33 3.87
C THR A 59 24.34 0.29 3.80
N ASN A 60 25.01 0.66 4.89
CA ASN A 60 26.44 0.43 5.01
C ASN A 60 26.68 -1.01 5.45
N GLY A 61 27.76 -1.59 4.96
CA GLY A 61 28.19 -2.95 5.28
C GLY A 61 29.70 -2.99 5.53
N ARG A 62 30.08 -3.85 6.46
CA ARG A 62 31.46 -4.26 6.68
C ARG A 62 31.48 -5.77 6.80
N VAL A 63 32.43 -6.42 6.15
CA VAL A 63 32.68 -7.86 6.24
C VAL A 63 34.17 -8.06 6.49
N ASP A 64 34.50 -8.75 7.57
CA ASP A 64 35.84 -9.19 7.90
C ASP A 64 35.92 -10.70 7.57
N VAL A 65 36.72 -11.05 6.57
CA VAL A 65 36.97 -12.45 6.17
C VAL A 65 38.43 -12.76 6.45
N VAL A 66 38.70 -13.86 7.17
CA VAL A 66 40.07 -14.26 7.58
C VAL A 66 41.09 -14.19 6.44
N LEU A 67 40.71 -14.66 5.24
CA LEU A 67 41.60 -14.71 4.06
C LEU A 67 41.58 -13.45 3.17
N LEU A 68 40.49 -12.66 3.18
CA LEU A 68 40.32 -11.51 2.28
C LEU A 68 40.48 -10.16 2.97
N GLY A 69 40.72 -10.18 4.28
CA GLY A 69 40.79 -9.01 5.14
C GLY A 69 39.44 -8.30 5.27
N ARG A 70 39.52 -7.03 5.67
CA ARG A 70 38.36 -6.17 5.92
C ARG A 70 37.85 -5.54 4.62
N MET A 71 36.55 -5.69 4.37
CA MET A 71 35.85 -5.08 3.25
C MET A 71 34.72 -4.18 3.76
N ASN A 72 34.73 -2.93 3.33
CA ASN A 72 33.76 -1.91 3.69
C ASN A 72 33.11 -1.31 2.44
N GLY A 73 31.87 -0.86 2.58
CA GLY A 73 31.15 -0.17 1.51
C GLY A 73 29.65 -0.09 1.78
N GLN A 74 28.91 0.32 0.77
CA GLN A 74 27.46 0.29 0.74
C GLN A 74 26.94 -0.93 -0.01
N ILE A 75 25.83 -1.47 0.50
CA ILE A 75 24.96 -2.43 -0.16
C ILE A 75 23.73 -1.66 -0.63
N LYS A 76 23.49 -1.64 -1.94
CA LYS A 76 22.31 -0.99 -2.54
C LYS A 76 21.40 -2.06 -3.12
N ALA A 77 20.15 -2.08 -2.68
CA ALA A 77 19.10 -2.93 -3.23
C ALA A 77 18.13 -2.06 -4.03
N ARG A 78 17.85 -2.45 -5.29
CA ARG A 78 16.91 -1.72 -6.15
C ARG A 78 16.02 -2.68 -6.91
N ALA A 79 14.73 -2.37 -6.99
CA ALA A 79 13.82 -2.96 -7.94
C ALA A 79 13.21 -1.85 -8.80
N ASN A 80 13.37 -1.96 -10.11
CA ASN A 80 12.78 -1.02 -11.08
C ASN A 80 11.43 -1.52 -11.63
N VAL A 81 11.15 -2.81 -11.47
CA VAL A 81 9.89 -3.43 -11.87
C VAL A 81 9.50 -4.43 -10.78
N ALA A 82 8.67 -3.97 -9.85
CA ALA A 82 7.95 -4.83 -8.92
C ALA A 82 6.44 -4.75 -9.19
N ASN A 83 5.77 -5.88 -9.04
CA ASN A 83 4.35 -6.04 -9.30
C ASN A 83 3.67 -6.55 -8.02
N LEU A 84 2.57 -5.89 -7.66
CA LEU A 84 1.69 -6.29 -6.58
C LEU A 84 0.33 -6.64 -7.18
N ASP A 85 -0.17 -7.83 -6.86
CA ASP A 85 -1.52 -8.27 -7.19
C ASP A 85 -2.30 -8.40 -5.87
N ILE A 86 -3.29 -7.55 -5.69
CA ILE A 86 -4.08 -7.42 -4.47
C ILE A 86 -5.53 -7.75 -4.81
N LYS A 87 -6.03 -8.88 -4.31
CA LYS A 87 -7.43 -9.26 -4.42
C LYS A 87 -8.14 -8.94 -3.10
N LEU A 88 -9.14 -8.07 -3.15
CA LEU A 88 -9.98 -7.73 -2.01
C LEU A 88 -11.35 -8.36 -2.24
N LYS A 89 -11.57 -9.56 -1.69
CA LYS A 89 -12.93 -10.11 -1.61
C LYS A 89 -13.69 -9.38 -0.52
N TRP A 90 -14.94 -9.01 -0.76
CA TRP A 90 -15.76 -8.38 0.26
C TRP A 90 -16.84 -9.33 0.77
N ASN A 91 -17.17 -9.15 2.04
CA ASN A 91 -18.42 -9.59 2.62
C ASN A 91 -18.94 -8.39 3.43
N ASP A 92 -19.95 -7.70 2.90
CA ASP A 92 -20.49 -6.47 3.47
C ASP A 92 -19.38 -5.40 3.66
N PHE A 93 -19.25 -4.78 4.85
CA PHE A 93 -18.23 -3.77 5.17
C PHE A 93 -16.88 -4.38 5.61
N LYS A 94 -16.52 -5.56 5.10
CA LYS A 94 -15.27 -6.24 5.46
C LYS A 94 -14.57 -6.82 4.23
N PHE A 95 -13.29 -6.51 4.10
CA PHE A 95 -12.42 -7.11 3.11
C PHE A 95 -11.64 -8.31 3.65
N VAL A 96 -11.50 -9.32 2.80
CA VAL A 96 -10.59 -10.44 2.95
C VAL A 96 -9.51 -10.30 1.87
N PRO A 97 -8.33 -9.78 2.22
CA PRO A 97 -7.26 -9.53 1.26
C PRO A 97 -6.50 -10.82 0.93
N THR A 98 -6.17 -10.99 -0.34
CA THR A 98 -5.12 -11.91 -0.82
C THR A 98 -4.12 -11.10 -1.61
N VAL A 99 -2.86 -11.08 -1.16
CA VAL A 99 -1.82 -10.23 -1.74
C VAL A 99 -0.68 -11.10 -2.24
N ARG A 100 -0.23 -10.84 -3.46
CA ARG A 100 0.98 -11.43 -4.05
C ARG A 100 1.90 -10.33 -4.51
N MET A 101 3.20 -10.56 -4.36
CA MET A 101 4.23 -9.66 -4.85
C MET A 101 5.23 -10.45 -5.67
N ASN A 102 5.61 -9.89 -6.80
CA ASN A 102 6.77 -10.33 -7.56
C ASN A 102 7.69 -9.12 -7.78
N SER A 103 8.89 -9.18 -7.24
CA SER A 103 9.91 -8.17 -7.42
C SER A 103 11.17 -8.78 -8.02
N ASN A 104 11.88 -7.97 -8.82
CA ASN A 104 13.22 -8.29 -9.28
C ASN A 104 14.20 -7.31 -8.60
N VAL A 105 14.80 -7.76 -7.49
CA VAL A 105 15.76 -6.95 -6.73
C VAL A 105 17.17 -7.18 -7.25
N ARG A 106 17.83 -6.10 -7.64
CA ARG A 106 19.26 -6.06 -7.98
C ARG A 106 20.06 -5.56 -6.79
N ILE A 107 21.22 -6.18 -6.56
CA ILE A 107 22.16 -5.80 -5.51
C ILE A 107 23.44 -5.23 -6.13
N GLU A 108 23.87 -4.08 -5.62
CA GLU A 108 25.12 -3.44 -5.98
C GLU A 108 25.95 -3.24 -4.70
N PHE A 109 27.21 -3.67 -4.76
CA PHE A 109 28.23 -3.35 -3.77
C PHE A 109 29.11 -2.20 -4.24
N THR A 110 29.64 -1.45 -3.29
CA THR A 110 30.55 -0.32 -3.55
C THR A 110 31.85 -0.51 -2.79
N ASN A 111 32.88 0.26 -3.17
CA ASN A 111 34.21 0.22 -2.57
C ASN A 111 34.76 -1.22 -2.50
N THR A 112 35.43 -1.57 -1.40
CA THR A 112 36.03 -2.89 -1.19
C THR A 112 35.01 -4.02 -1.05
N LEU A 113 33.73 -3.75 -0.75
CA LEU A 113 32.68 -4.78 -0.79
C LEU A 113 32.44 -5.35 -2.19
N LYS A 114 32.87 -4.67 -3.26
CA LYS A 114 32.81 -5.22 -4.64
C LYS A 114 33.54 -6.56 -4.79
N ARG A 115 34.52 -6.85 -3.91
CA ARG A 115 35.18 -8.16 -3.86
C ARG A 115 34.20 -9.30 -3.54
N LEU A 116 33.03 -9.00 -2.96
CA LEU A 116 31.96 -9.94 -2.67
C LEU A 116 30.93 -10.06 -3.81
N ASP A 117 31.25 -9.59 -5.02
CA ASP A 117 30.34 -9.64 -6.16
C ASP A 117 29.86 -11.07 -6.50
N PHE A 118 30.66 -12.08 -6.19
CA PHE A 118 30.28 -13.49 -6.33
C PHE A 118 29.08 -13.89 -5.43
N LEU A 119 28.80 -13.16 -4.35
CA LEU A 119 27.65 -13.37 -3.47
C LEU A 119 26.37 -12.65 -3.93
N LYS A 120 26.45 -11.79 -4.95
CA LYS A 120 25.31 -10.96 -5.40
C LYS A 120 24.07 -11.80 -5.70
N SER A 121 24.21 -12.89 -6.46
CA SER A 121 23.08 -13.74 -6.84
C SER A 121 22.38 -14.34 -5.61
N LYS A 122 23.15 -14.85 -4.64
CA LYS A 122 22.61 -15.43 -3.41
C LYS A 122 21.88 -14.39 -2.56
N LEU A 123 22.45 -13.20 -2.41
CA LEU A 123 21.83 -12.11 -1.66
C LEU A 123 20.60 -11.53 -2.36
N GLN A 124 20.63 -11.42 -3.70
CA GLN A 124 19.47 -11.02 -4.50
C GLN A 124 18.30 -11.97 -4.28
N ASN A 125 18.53 -13.29 -4.34
CA ASN A 125 17.48 -14.29 -4.12
C ASN A 125 16.90 -14.21 -2.71
N MET A 126 17.77 -14.10 -1.69
CA MET A 126 17.35 -13.98 -0.30
C MET A 126 16.50 -12.73 -0.06
N ILE A 127 16.97 -11.57 -0.53
CA ILE A 127 16.27 -10.29 -0.35
C ILE A 127 14.96 -10.29 -1.14
N THR A 128 14.97 -10.78 -2.39
CA THR A 128 13.77 -10.89 -3.22
C THR A 128 12.71 -11.77 -2.55
N SER A 129 13.12 -12.94 -2.02
CA SER A 129 12.21 -13.83 -1.30
C SER A 129 11.64 -13.17 -0.04
N LYS A 130 12.47 -12.45 0.73
CA LYS A 130 12.02 -11.76 1.95
C LYS A 130 11.05 -10.63 1.62
N VAL A 131 11.34 -9.80 0.63
CA VAL A 131 10.45 -8.72 0.18
C VAL A 131 9.12 -9.30 -0.34
N ASN A 132 9.17 -10.30 -1.22
CA ASN A 132 7.98 -10.92 -1.81
C ASN A 132 7.10 -11.65 -0.78
N SER A 133 7.58 -11.90 0.43
CA SER A 133 6.83 -12.55 1.52
C SER A 133 6.38 -11.59 2.61
N GLU A 134 7.20 -10.61 3.01
CA GLU A 134 6.86 -9.68 4.09
C GLU A 134 5.94 -8.54 3.64
N VAL A 135 6.16 -7.98 2.45
CA VAL A 135 5.31 -6.88 1.96
C VAL A 135 3.85 -7.31 1.82
N PRO A 136 3.52 -8.49 1.24
CA PRO A 136 2.15 -9.00 1.25
C PRO A 136 1.54 -9.13 2.66
N LYS A 137 2.30 -9.63 3.64
CA LYS A 137 1.83 -9.75 5.04
C LYS A 137 1.51 -8.39 5.64
N MET A 138 2.36 -7.38 5.40
CA MET A 138 2.12 -6.01 5.86
C MET A 138 0.84 -5.41 5.26
N ILE A 139 0.60 -5.61 3.96
CA ILE A 139 -0.63 -5.13 3.30
C ILE A 139 -1.85 -5.87 3.86
N VAL A 140 -1.78 -7.18 4.08
CA VAL A 140 -2.85 -7.96 4.72
C VAL A 140 -3.16 -7.44 6.11
N ALA A 141 -2.12 -7.15 6.92
CA ALA A 141 -2.27 -6.59 8.26
C ALA A 141 -2.92 -5.20 8.22
N LEU A 142 -2.49 -4.31 7.30
CA LEU A 142 -3.08 -3.00 7.11
C LEU A 142 -4.58 -3.11 6.79
N VAL A 143 -4.97 -3.98 5.85
CA VAL A 143 -6.39 -4.15 5.51
C VAL A 143 -7.19 -4.67 6.70
N ARG A 144 -6.65 -5.64 7.44
CA ARG A 144 -7.35 -6.24 8.59
C ARG A 144 -7.47 -5.30 9.78
N ASN A 145 -6.42 -4.55 10.09
CA ASN A 145 -6.30 -3.80 11.34
C ASN A 145 -6.66 -2.32 11.18
N GLU A 146 -6.58 -1.77 9.97
CA GLU A 146 -6.89 -0.36 9.71
C GLU A 146 -8.12 -0.20 8.82
N VAL A 147 -8.13 -0.83 7.64
CA VAL A 147 -9.19 -0.62 6.65
C VAL A 147 -10.51 -1.20 7.13
N ASN A 148 -10.51 -2.46 7.57
CA ASN A 148 -11.73 -3.13 8.00
C ASN A 148 -12.39 -2.45 9.23
N PRO A 149 -11.66 -2.08 10.30
CA PRO A 149 -12.26 -1.36 11.42
C PRO A 149 -12.87 -0.01 11.01
N ARG A 150 -12.26 0.70 10.06
CA ARG A 150 -12.82 1.96 9.53
C ARG A 150 -14.09 1.73 8.72
N LEU A 151 -14.15 0.67 7.91
CA LEU A 151 -15.37 0.29 7.20
C LEU A 151 -16.49 -0.09 8.18
N GLN A 152 -16.17 -0.77 9.29
CA GLN A 152 -17.16 -1.06 10.32
C GLN A 152 -17.64 0.20 11.04
N LYS A 153 -16.75 1.15 11.36
CA LYS A 153 -17.16 2.47 11.91
C LYS A 153 -18.07 3.22 10.94
N LEU A 154 -17.77 3.19 9.65
CA LEU A 154 -18.62 3.79 8.62
C LEU A 154 -20.01 3.14 8.59
N LYS A 155 -20.09 1.81 8.64
CA LYS A 155 -21.36 1.08 8.75
C LYS A 155 -22.19 1.54 9.94
N GLN A 156 -21.58 1.67 11.12
CA GLN A 156 -22.27 2.13 12.33
C GLN A 156 -22.77 3.58 12.19
N LYS A 157 -21.97 4.47 11.61
CA LYS A 157 -22.38 5.87 11.37
C LYS A 157 -23.59 5.95 10.43
N LEU A 158 -23.58 5.15 9.36
CA LEU A 158 -24.73 5.08 8.44
C LEU A 158 -26.00 4.59 9.17
N ILE A 159 -25.88 3.57 10.03
CA ILE A 159 -27.01 3.08 10.83
C ILE A 159 -27.52 4.17 11.78
N SER A 160 -26.64 4.89 12.49
CA SER A 160 -27.04 5.96 13.43
C SER A 160 -27.74 7.13 12.74
N MET A 161 -27.46 7.36 11.46
CA MET A 161 -28.11 8.39 10.65
C MET A 161 -29.48 7.96 10.10
N GLY A 162 -29.96 6.77 10.45
CA GLY A 162 -31.25 6.26 10.00
C GLY A 162 -31.20 5.42 8.73
N TYR A 163 -30.01 5.21 8.14
CA TYR A 163 -29.85 4.34 6.97
C TYR A 163 -29.86 2.86 7.38
N LYS A 164 -31.04 2.36 7.75
CA LYS A 164 -31.26 0.95 8.05
C LYS A 164 -31.19 0.14 6.74
N ASN A 165 -30.57 -1.04 6.80
CA ASN A 165 -30.42 -1.95 5.66
C ASN A 165 -29.61 -1.40 4.46
N CYS A 166 -28.60 -0.57 4.68
CA CYS A 166 -27.68 -0.23 3.58
C CYS A 166 -26.78 -1.39 3.16
N SER A 167 -26.52 -1.48 1.86
CA SER A 167 -25.49 -2.31 1.24
C SER A 167 -24.44 -1.42 0.59
N ILE A 168 -23.19 -1.88 0.63
CA ILE A 168 -22.08 -1.26 -0.09
C ILE A 168 -21.85 -2.09 -1.35
N GLU A 169 -21.98 -1.44 -2.50
CA GLU A 169 -21.67 -2.05 -3.79
C GLU A 169 -20.36 -1.47 -4.31
N TRP A 170 -19.43 -2.36 -4.60
CA TRP A 170 -18.13 -2.00 -5.13
C TRP A 170 -18.09 -2.42 -6.59
N THR A 171 -17.78 -1.48 -7.49
CA THR A 171 -17.69 -1.75 -8.93
C THR A 171 -16.46 -1.09 -9.50
N THR A 172 -16.00 -1.57 -10.64
CA THR A 172 -14.95 -0.92 -11.44
C THR A 172 -15.56 -0.42 -12.73
N GLN A 173 -15.26 0.83 -13.08
CA GLN A 173 -15.70 1.45 -14.33
C GLN A 173 -14.52 2.22 -14.92
N LYS A 174 -14.07 1.86 -16.12
CA LYS A 174 -12.96 2.55 -16.83
C LYS A 174 -11.71 2.77 -15.95
N ASN A 175 -11.31 1.74 -15.21
CA ASN A 175 -10.16 1.78 -14.29
C ASN A 175 -10.35 2.65 -13.02
N THR A 176 -11.57 3.11 -12.74
CA THR A 176 -11.92 3.78 -11.49
C THR A 176 -12.61 2.80 -10.56
N LEU A 177 -12.19 2.79 -9.29
CA LEU A 177 -12.91 2.10 -8.23
C LEU A 177 -14.12 2.93 -7.79
N ARG A 178 -15.31 2.38 -7.98
CA ARG A 178 -16.57 2.98 -7.57
C ARG A 178 -17.10 2.30 -6.32
N VAL A 179 -17.39 3.10 -5.30
CA VAL A 179 -18.08 2.66 -4.08
C VAL A 179 -19.47 3.26 -4.08
N THR A 180 -20.50 2.45 -3.97
CA THR A 180 -21.88 2.95 -3.91
C THR A 180 -22.58 2.48 -2.65
N PHE A 181 -23.19 3.41 -1.92
CA PHE A 181 -24.05 3.11 -0.78
C PHE A 181 -25.50 3.14 -1.25
N LYS A 182 -26.22 2.01 -1.09
CA LYS A 182 -27.63 1.90 -1.44
C LYS A 182 -28.45 1.18 -0.36
N PRO A 183 -29.68 1.62 -0.04
CA PRO A 183 -30.60 0.83 0.77
C PRO A 183 -30.91 -0.50 0.07
N LYS A 184 -31.02 -1.60 0.82
CA LYS A 184 -31.38 -2.92 0.28
C LYS A 184 -32.81 -2.94 -0.32
N SER A 185 -33.66 -1.98 0.03
CA SER A 185 -35.04 -1.85 -0.45
C SER A 185 -35.15 -1.21 -1.85
N THR A 186 -34.13 -0.49 -2.33
CA THR A 186 -34.22 0.27 -3.58
C THR A 186 -33.63 -0.54 -4.75
N LYS A 187 -34.47 -0.90 -5.72
CA LYS A 187 -34.07 -1.51 -7.01
C LYS A 187 -33.47 -0.50 -8.01
N GLY A 188 -33.22 0.74 -7.57
CA GLY A 188 -32.80 1.85 -8.42
C GLY A 188 -31.43 1.63 -9.05
N THR A 189 -31.35 1.75 -10.37
CA THR A 189 -30.11 1.67 -11.14
C THR A 189 -29.28 2.93 -10.89
N VAL A 190 -28.05 2.77 -10.41
CA VAL A 190 -27.19 3.91 -10.08
C VAL A 190 -26.62 4.50 -11.37
N ALA A 191 -26.83 5.80 -11.60
CA ALA A 191 -26.37 6.47 -12.81
C ALA A 191 -24.86 6.23 -13.07
N PRO A 192 -24.43 6.00 -14.32
CA PRO A 192 -23.02 5.89 -14.66
C PRO A 192 -22.27 7.16 -14.25
N VAL A 193 -21.07 7.01 -13.67
CA VAL A 193 -20.21 8.18 -13.44
C VAL A 193 -19.79 8.69 -14.82
N THR A 194 -20.08 9.95 -15.14
CA THR A 194 -19.46 10.63 -16.29
C THR A 194 -17.96 10.48 -16.14
N PRO A 195 -17.19 10.07 -17.18
CA PRO A 195 -15.77 9.76 -17.02
C PRO A 195 -15.04 10.88 -16.27
N ILE A 196 -14.51 10.56 -15.10
CA ILE A 196 -13.61 11.43 -14.35
C ILE A 196 -12.31 10.64 -14.28
N ASP A 197 -11.23 11.24 -14.74
CA ASP A 197 -9.87 10.68 -14.73
C ASP A 197 -9.28 10.60 -13.31
N ASN A 198 -10.06 10.04 -12.36
CA ASN A 198 -9.71 9.90 -10.96
C ASN A 198 -9.72 8.42 -10.56
N MET A 199 -8.79 8.02 -9.69
CA MET A 199 -8.63 6.61 -9.30
C MET A 199 -9.78 6.03 -8.47
N VAL A 200 -10.38 6.81 -7.56
CA VAL A 200 -11.46 6.37 -6.68
C VAL A 200 -12.61 7.35 -6.71
N CYS A 201 -13.83 6.84 -6.85
CA CYS A 201 -15.07 7.61 -6.76
C CYS A 201 -16.04 6.95 -5.77
N VAL A 202 -16.60 7.77 -4.87
CA VAL A 202 -17.66 7.37 -3.95
C VAL A 202 -18.96 8.01 -4.42
N ASN A 203 -19.97 7.17 -4.62
CA ASN A 203 -21.32 7.56 -4.93
C ASN A 203 -22.24 7.26 -3.77
N ALA A 204 -23.09 8.23 -3.48
CA ALA A 204 -24.03 8.25 -2.40
C ALA A 204 -25.40 8.56 -3.00
N SER A 205 -26.28 7.57 -3.05
CA SER A 205 -27.68 7.81 -3.36
C SER A 205 -28.41 7.99 -2.03
N VAL A 206 -28.68 9.24 -1.69
CA VAL A 206 -29.35 9.62 -0.45
C VAL A 206 -30.76 10.05 -0.82
N GLU A 207 -31.77 9.33 -0.35
CA GLU A 207 -33.09 9.92 -0.21
C GLU A 207 -32.96 10.94 0.93
N VAL A 208 -32.72 12.21 0.58
CA VAL A 208 -32.31 13.24 1.53
C VAL A 208 -33.48 13.60 2.43
N GLY A 209 -33.31 13.32 3.72
CA GLY A 209 -33.95 14.03 4.82
C GLY A 209 -32.89 14.58 5.77
N LYS A 210 -32.04 15.52 5.30
CA LYS A 210 -31.37 16.63 6.02
C LYS A 210 -30.02 16.99 5.37
N GLU A 211 -29.84 18.30 5.12
CA GLU A 211 -28.55 18.90 4.75
C GLU A 211 -27.54 18.75 5.89
N VAL A 212 -26.34 18.27 5.57
CA VAL A 212 -25.20 18.24 6.49
C VAL A 212 -24.17 19.26 5.98
N ALA A 213 -23.92 20.30 6.77
CA ALA A 213 -22.95 21.34 6.45
C ALA A 213 -21.50 20.80 6.47
N PRO A 214 -20.63 21.23 5.55
CA PRO A 214 -19.22 20.82 5.54
C PRO A 214 -18.47 21.42 6.74
N THR A 215 -17.75 20.59 7.49
CA THR A 215 -16.86 21.03 8.58
C THR A 215 -15.43 21.18 8.09
N THR A 216 -14.74 22.23 8.56
CA THR A 216 -13.36 22.55 8.19
C THR A 216 -12.37 21.52 8.76
N PRO A 217 -11.39 21.01 7.96
CA PRO A 217 -10.42 20.05 8.46
C PRO A 217 -9.45 20.71 9.44
N LYS A 218 -9.31 20.12 10.64
CA LYS A 218 -8.23 20.48 11.57
C LYS A 218 -6.92 19.85 11.07
N PRO A 219 -5.80 20.61 10.98
CA PRO A 219 -4.52 20.06 10.57
C PRO A 219 -4.08 18.93 11.51
N ALA A 220 -3.73 17.78 10.94
CA ALA A 220 -3.06 16.72 11.69
C ALA A 220 -1.54 16.94 11.63
N PRO A 221 -0.81 16.71 12.74
CA PRO A 221 0.64 16.87 12.75
C PRO A 221 1.32 15.88 11.79
N ALA A 222 2.41 16.33 11.16
CA ALA A 222 3.24 15.52 10.27
C ALA A 222 3.82 14.30 11.00
N GLN A 223 3.67 13.10 10.42
CA GLN A 223 4.04 11.84 11.06
C GLN A 223 4.74 10.88 10.10
N LYS A 224 5.45 9.89 10.68
CA LYS A 224 6.44 9.03 10.04
C LYS A 224 5.80 7.79 9.39
N GLY A 225 6.12 7.45 8.13
CA GLY A 225 5.62 6.22 7.48
C GLY A 225 5.36 6.29 5.96
N ILE A 226 4.51 5.37 5.47
CA ILE A 226 3.87 5.51 4.16
C ILE A 226 2.70 6.47 4.36
N ASP A 227 2.69 7.56 3.60
CA ASP A 227 1.60 8.52 3.58
C ASP A 227 0.74 8.31 2.35
N ILE A 228 -0.57 8.35 2.56
CA ILE A 228 -1.59 8.16 1.52
C ILE A 228 -2.36 9.46 1.43
N ASN A 229 -2.13 10.17 0.33
CA ASN A 229 -2.67 11.48 0.09
C ASN A 229 -3.79 11.42 -0.96
N CYS A 230 -4.86 12.16 -0.70
CA CYS A 230 -5.96 12.30 -1.64
C CYS A 230 -5.83 13.62 -2.39
N VAL A 231 -5.43 13.53 -3.65
CA VAL A 231 -5.19 14.67 -4.53
C VAL A 231 -6.29 14.79 -5.59
N ASN A 232 -6.46 15.96 -6.20
CA ASN A 232 -7.45 16.20 -7.25
C ASN A 232 -8.90 15.84 -6.84
N GLN A 233 -9.27 16.17 -5.61
CA GLN A 233 -10.61 15.92 -5.07
C GLN A 233 -11.67 16.70 -5.87
N LYS A 234 -12.71 16.01 -6.33
CA LYS A 234 -13.84 16.59 -7.08
C LYS A 234 -15.14 16.17 -6.42
N PHE A 235 -16.04 17.12 -6.13
CA PHE A 235 -17.31 16.89 -5.46
C PHE A 235 -18.48 17.38 -6.33
N LYS A 236 -19.56 16.60 -6.43
CA LYS A 236 -20.78 16.94 -7.18
C LYS A 236 -22.01 16.34 -6.47
N CYS A 237 -23.02 17.15 -6.16
CA CYS A 237 -24.33 16.67 -5.70
C CYS A 237 -25.44 17.21 -6.60
N GLN A 238 -26.38 16.35 -6.99
CA GLN A 238 -27.60 16.74 -7.70
C GLN A 238 -28.77 15.86 -7.23
N LYS A 239 -29.87 16.51 -6.78
CA LYS A 239 -31.15 15.87 -6.42
C LYS A 239 -30.99 14.63 -5.51
N GLY A 240 -30.22 14.75 -4.43
CA GLY A 240 -29.98 13.67 -3.45
C GLY A 240 -28.92 12.63 -3.85
N ASN A 241 -28.38 12.69 -5.06
CA ASN A 241 -27.22 11.89 -5.45
C ASN A 241 -25.94 12.71 -5.33
N CYS A 242 -25.01 12.25 -4.50
CA CYS A 242 -23.70 12.86 -4.32
C CYS A 242 -22.60 11.94 -4.83
N THR A 243 -21.66 12.50 -5.59
CA THR A 243 -20.44 11.87 -6.04
C THR A 243 -19.28 12.70 -5.54
N ALA A 244 -18.26 12.06 -4.98
CA ALA A 244 -16.93 12.67 -5.03
C ALA A 244 -15.90 11.66 -5.49
N CYS A 245 -14.80 12.18 -6.00
CA CYS A 245 -13.74 11.42 -6.61
C CYS A 245 -12.40 12.00 -6.22
N THR A 246 -11.37 11.18 -6.10
CA THR A 246 -10.02 11.59 -5.76
C THR A 246 -9.01 10.67 -6.44
N ASP A 247 -7.85 11.22 -6.76
CA ASP A 247 -6.64 10.44 -6.97
C ASP A 247 -6.03 10.07 -5.63
N ILE A 248 -5.39 8.89 -5.59
CA ILE A 248 -4.60 8.46 -4.44
C ILE A 248 -3.13 8.58 -4.84
N ASP A 249 -2.40 9.39 -4.09
CA ASP A 249 -0.95 9.44 -4.15
C ASP A 249 -0.36 8.72 -2.93
N ILE A 250 0.72 7.98 -3.15
CA ILE A 250 1.38 7.19 -2.10
C ILE A 250 2.83 7.64 -2.03
N THR A 251 3.13 8.39 -0.98
CA THR A 251 4.47 8.95 -0.74
C THR A 251 5.13 8.31 0.45
N TYR A 252 6.44 8.09 0.38
CA TYR A 252 7.22 7.59 1.51
C TYR A 252 7.78 8.76 2.33
N LEU A 253 7.44 8.82 3.61
CA LEU A 253 8.02 9.75 4.57
C LEU A 253 9.20 9.04 5.26
N SER A 254 10.41 9.57 5.04
CA SER A 254 11.63 8.91 5.47
C SER A 254 11.70 8.72 7.00
N GLN A 255 11.83 7.46 7.42
CA GLN A 255 12.14 6.90 8.75
C GLN A 255 10.98 6.20 9.50
N GLY A 256 10.96 4.86 9.43
CA GLY A 256 10.12 3.98 10.26
C GLY A 256 8.82 3.51 9.60
N CYS A 257 8.53 2.20 9.68
CA CYS A 257 7.26 1.63 9.21
C CYS A 257 6.17 1.77 10.30
N THR A 258 5.58 2.96 10.39
CA THR A 258 4.31 3.15 11.11
C THR A 258 3.30 3.75 10.15
N ALA A 259 2.25 3.03 9.79
CA ALA A 259 1.20 3.56 8.91
C ALA A 259 0.20 4.36 9.74
N LYS A 260 0.03 5.66 9.46
CA LYS A 260 -1.19 6.41 9.82
C LYS A 260 -1.58 7.36 8.69
N ASN A 261 -2.82 7.21 8.25
CA ASN A 261 -3.38 7.85 7.07
C ASN A 261 -3.81 9.30 7.35
N GLN A 262 -3.46 10.24 6.47
CA GLN A 262 -4.22 11.47 6.33
C GLN A 262 -5.64 11.12 5.85
N LYS A 263 -6.66 11.74 6.47
CA LYS A 263 -8.06 11.33 6.27
C LYS A 263 -8.56 11.87 4.93
N CYS A 264 -8.60 11.01 3.93
CA CYS A 264 -9.42 11.25 2.76
C CYS A 264 -10.90 11.37 3.18
N TRP A 265 -11.66 12.25 2.53
CA TRP A 265 -13.13 12.36 2.68
C TRP A 265 -13.66 12.91 4.03
N GLN A 266 -12.88 13.73 4.76
CA GLN A 266 -13.41 14.41 5.97
C GLN A 266 -14.60 15.33 5.68
N ASN A 267 -14.72 15.81 4.43
CA ASN A 267 -15.72 16.79 4.01
C ASN A 267 -16.83 16.16 3.14
N PHE A 268 -16.91 14.83 3.07
CA PHE A 268 -18.02 14.21 2.37
C PHE A 268 -19.27 14.35 3.25
N PRO A 269 -20.38 14.94 2.76
CA PRO A 269 -21.53 15.26 3.58
C PRO A 269 -22.28 13.98 3.95
N PHE A 270 -21.82 13.37 5.04
CA PHE A 270 -22.55 12.38 5.83
C PHE A 270 -22.20 12.58 7.30
#